data_AF-A0A925Q8N4-F1
#
_entry.id   AF-A0A925Q8N4-F1
#
_cell.length_a   1.000
_cell.length_b   1.000
_cell.length_c   1.000
_cell.angle_alpha   90.00
_cell.angle_beta   90.00
_cell.angle_gamma   90.00
#
_symmetry.space_group_name_H-M   'P 1'
#
loop_
_entity.id
_entity.type
_entity.pdbx_description
1 polymer ?
#
loop_
_entity_poly.entity_id
_entity_poly.type
_entity_poly.pdbx_seq_one_letter_code
_entity_poly.pdbx_strand_id
1 'polypeptide(L)'
;MTRLLLVPCLFALILVGAASSARADSVTLVSIGTNTFQGTSAGPYSGLLNSEPISMICLSFNRHVAVGQTWNVAVNLLDASGVANALYGGQADALLKYQRAAWLYDQLTAAPNQASAIQGAIWNIFHSRTPDTAASIQWFSAAMNANLTGYDFSRFRILTPTDTSKHGPQEMMTAVPEPMTMLLLGSGLLGVAAKVRKHRRRNNAGVPEPTEV
;
A
#
# COMPACT_ATOMS: atom_id res chain seq x y z
N MET A 1 32.57 10.27 51.70
CA MET A 1 31.98 11.20 50.71
C MET A 1 32.48 10.82 49.33
N THR A 2 31.62 11.03 48.32
CA THR A 2 31.91 11.08 46.86
C THR A 2 32.39 9.81 46.14
N ARG A 3 31.44 8.90 45.86
CA ARG A 3 31.43 8.07 44.64
C ARG A 3 29.99 7.89 44.14
N LEU A 4 29.39 8.92 43.55
CA LEU A 4 28.06 8.77 42.94
C LEU A 4 27.69 9.86 41.92
N LEU A 5 28.55 10.20 40.96
CA LEU A 5 28.20 11.19 39.92
C LEU A 5 28.84 10.90 38.55
N LEU A 6 28.76 9.67 38.04
CA LEU A 6 29.28 9.35 36.70
C LEU A 6 28.32 8.55 35.79
N VAL A 7 27.12 8.20 36.29
CA VAL A 7 26.14 7.42 35.53
C VAL A 7 25.11 8.26 34.72
N PRO A 8 24.75 9.53 35.04
CA PRO A 8 23.66 10.18 34.31
C PRO A 8 24.08 10.78 32.96
N CYS A 9 25.38 10.97 32.70
CA CYS A 9 25.85 11.51 31.41
C CYS A 9 25.83 10.49 30.27
N LEU A 10 25.95 9.19 30.55
CA LEU A 10 25.96 8.17 29.49
C LEU A 10 24.57 7.90 28.90
N PHE A 11 23.50 8.13 29.68
CA PHE A 11 22.12 7.95 29.23
C PHE A 11 21.63 9.13 28.37
N ALA A 12 22.13 10.34 28.63
CA ALA A 12 21.77 11.54 27.85
C ALA A 12 22.38 11.54 26.43
N LEU A 13 23.54 10.88 26.23
CA LEU A 13 24.20 10.84 24.92
C LEU A 13 23.57 9.85 23.93
N ILE A 14 22.81 8.86 24.41
CA ILE A 14 22.13 7.86 23.56
C ILE A 14 20.81 8.40 22.98
N LEU A 15 20.19 9.42 23.59
CA LEU A 15 18.95 10.01 23.10
C LEU A 15 19.12 11.04 21.96
N VAL A 16 20.33 11.53 21.70
CA VAL A 16 20.58 12.56 20.66
C VAL A 16 20.85 11.93 19.27
N GLY A 17 21.04 10.61 19.19
CA GLY A 17 21.46 9.92 17.96
C GLY A 17 20.35 9.50 16.98
N ALA A 18 19.07 9.72 17.30
CA ALA A 18 17.95 9.30 16.45
C ALA A 18 17.10 10.49 15.98
N ALA A 19 17.74 11.59 15.56
CA ALA A 19 17.09 12.49 14.61
C ALA A 19 17.04 11.78 13.25
N SER A 20 16.10 10.84 13.09
CA SER A 20 15.74 10.30 11.78
C SER A 20 15.33 11.50 10.93
N SER A 21 16.21 11.91 10.02
CA SER A 21 15.88 12.93 9.03
C SER A 21 14.61 12.45 8.33
N ALA A 22 13.52 13.21 8.47
CA ALA A 22 12.31 12.98 7.71
C ALA A 22 12.63 13.26 6.24
N ARG A 23 13.17 12.25 5.53
CA ARG A 23 13.28 12.30 4.08
C ARG A 23 11.87 12.06 3.54
N ALA A 24 11.44 12.91 2.62
CA ALA A 24 10.24 12.63 1.85
C ALA A 24 10.43 11.31 1.09
N ASP A 25 9.40 10.48 1.08
CA ASP A 25 9.41 9.25 0.30
C ASP A 25 9.52 9.59 -1.20
N SER A 26 10.13 8.71 -1.97
CA SER A 26 10.32 8.90 -3.41
C SER A 26 9.75 7.74 -4.21
N VAL A 27 9.10 8.07 -5.32
CA VAL A 27 8.61 7.11 -6.30
C VAL A 27 9.42 7.25 -7.57
N THR A 28 9.87 6.14 -8.13
CA THR A 28 10.46 6.06 -9.48
C THR A 28 9.56 5.23 -10.38
N LEU A 29 9.17 5.75 -11.55
CA LEU A 29 8.44 4.97 -12.54
C LEU A 29 9.42 4.08 -13.32
N VAL A 30 9.25 2.77 -13.26
CA VAL A 30 10.13 1.79 -13.93
C VAL A 30 9.54 1.32 -15.26
N SER A 31 8.24 1.03 -15.28
CA SER A 31 7.55 0.56 -16.49
C SER A 31 6.07 0.94 -16.46
N ILE A 32 5.54 1.25 -17.64
CA ILE A 32 4.12 1.55 -17.86
C ILE A 32 3.32 0.34 -18.39
N GLY A 33 3.97 -0.81 -18.53
CA GLY A 33 3.36 -1.99 -19.15
C GLY A 33 3.00 -1.78 -20.62
N THR A 34 2.05 -2.58 -21.12
CA THR A 34 1.57 -2.53 -22.52
C THR A 34 0.12 -2.08 -22.64
N ASN A 35 -0.57 -1.86 -21.52
CA ASN A 35 -1.97 -1.46 -21.54
C ASN A 35 -2.09 -0.01 -22.01
N THR A 36 -3.03 0.23 -22.90
CA THR A 36 -3.39 1.57 -23.35
C THR A 36 -4.88 1.75 -23.28
N PHE A 37 -5.32 2.92 -22.84
CA PHE A 37 -6.70 3.36 -22.86
C PHE A 37 -6.81 4.63 -23.71
N GLN A 38 -7.51 4.56 -24.84
CA GLN A 38 -7.71 5.69 -25.75
C GLN A 38 -6.41 6.43 -26.13
N GLY A 39 -5.33 5.66 -26.40
CA GLY A 39 -4.03 6.21 -26.78
C GLY A 39 -3.15 6.69 -25.62
N THR A 40 -3.62 6.60 -24.37
CA THR A 40 -2.84 6.92 -23.16
C THR A 40 -2.42 5.63 -22.45
N SER A 41 -1.19 5.55 -21.97
CA SER A 41 -0.72 4.41 -21.16
C SER A 41 -1.63 4.19 -19.95
N ALA A 42 -1.99 2.93 -19.70
CA ALA A 42 -2.90 2.54 -18.63
C ALA A 42 -2.22 1.56 -17.67
N GLY A 43 -2.65 1.56 -16.41
CA GLY A 43 -2.09 0.70 -15.37
C GLY A 43 -2.29 -0.81 -15.63
N PRO A 44 -1.68 -1.66 -14.79
CA PRO A 44 -0.80 -1.27 -13.69
C PRO A 44 0.58 -0.84 -14.17
N TYR A 45 1.18 0.10 -13.45
CA TYR A 45 2.57 0.51 -13.63
C TYR A 45 3.46 -0.19 -12.62
N SER A 46 4.70 -0.46 -13.01
CA SER A 46 5.75 -0.90 -12.09
C SER A 46 6.59 0.29 -11.66
N GLY A 47 6.80 0.43 -10.36
CA GLY A 47 7.62 1.51 -9.80
C GLY A 47 8.45 1.05 -8.63
N LEU A 48 9.26 1.97 -8.11
CA LEU A 48 10.01 1.80 -6.87
C LEU A 48 9.56 2.86 -5.87
N LEU A 49 9.10 2.45 -4.68
CA LEU A 49 8.89 3.32 -3.53
C LEU A 49 10.09 3.18 -2.60
N ASN A 50 10.94 4.20 -2.51
CA ASN A 50 12.20 4.15 -1.75
C ASN A 50 13.09 2.94 -2.11
N SER A 51 13.14 2.59 -3.39
CA SER A 51 13.84 1.41 -3.95
C SER A 51 13.12 0.06 -3.77
N GLU A 52 11.98 0.02 -3.10
CA GLU A 52 11.16 -1.20 -2.99
C GLU A 52 10.19 -1.31 -4.17
N PRO A 53 10.09 -2.47 -4.83
CA PRO A 53 9.20 -2.64 -5.98
C PRO A 53 7.73 -2.55 -5.55
N ILE A 54 6.97 -1.74 -6.28
CA ILE A 54 5.54 -1.56 -6.10
C ILE A 54 4.80 -1.68 -7.45
N SER A 55 3.54 -2.13 -7.37
CA SER A 55 2.59 -2.06 -8.48
C SER A 55 1.60 -0.94 -8.19
N MET A 56 1.50 0.03 -9.09
CA MET A 56 0.71 1.23 -8.87
C MET A 56 -0.24 1.52 -10.03
N ILE A 57 -1.37 2.14 -9.71
CA ILE A 57 -2.31 2.68 -10.69
C ILE A 57 -2.26 4.20 -10.64
N CYS A 58 -2.59 4.84 -11.76
CA CYS A 58 -2.70 6.29 -11.83
C CYS A 58 -4.10 6.75 -11.39
N LEU A 59 -4.19 7.80 -10.57
CA LEU A 59 -5.46 8.43 -10.22
C LEU A 59 -5.71 9.72 -11.03
N SER A 60 -4.63 10.34 -11.54
CA SER A 60 -4.66 11.64 -12.21
C SER A 60 -4.51 11.57 -13.72
N PHE A 61 -5.63 11.52 -14.46
CA PHE A 61 -5.61 11.52 -15.93
C PHE A 61 -4.92 12.74 -16.56
N ASN A 62 -5.05 13.91 -15.93
CA ASN A 62 -4.61 15.20 -16.44
C ASN A 62 -3.18 15.60 -16.02
N ARG A 63 -2.45 14.69 -15.39
CA ARG A 63 -1.04 14.88 -14.99
C ARG A 63 -0.22 13.79 -15.68
N HIS A 64 1.09 13.96 -15.80
CA HIS A 64 1.93 13.01 -16.53
C HIS A 64 3.21 12.67 -15.76
N VAL A 65 3.68 11.45 -15.96
CA VAL A 65 4.99 10.98 -15.54
C VAL A 65 5.64 10.20 -16.68
N ALA A 66 6.96 10.21 -16.74
CA ALA A 66 7.74 9.46 -17.73
C ALA A 66 8.48 8.28 -17.09
N VAL A 67 8.75 7.24 -17.88
CA VAL A 67 9.60 6.12 -17.44
C VAL A 67 10.99 6.65 -17.09
N GLY A 68 11.52 6.23 -15.94
CA GLY A 68 12.78 6.72 -15.37
C GLY A 68 12.64 8.00 -14.53
N GLN A 69 11.47 8.63 -14.50
CA GLN A 69 11.24 9.80 -13.65
C GLN A 69 11.14 9.37 -12.18
N THR A 70 11.83 10.13 -11.32
CA THR A 70 11.70 10.04 -9.85
C THR A 70 11.07 11.33 -9.31
N TRP A 71 10.13 11.21 -8.38
CA TRP A 71 9.52 12.35 -7.71
C TRP A 71 9.23 12.04 -6.24
N ASN A 72 9.13 13.10 -5.43
CA ASN A 72 8.81 13.00 -4.02
C ASN A 72 7.29 12.87 -3.81
N VAL A 73 6.92 12.04 -2.85
CA VAL A 73 5.52 11.80 -2.47
C VAL A 73 5.34 11.88 -0.94
N ALA A 74 4.15 12.28 -0.53
CA ALA A 74 3.60 11.95 0.77
C ALA A 74 2.83 10.62 0.64
N VAL A 75 3.17 9.65 1.49
CA VAL A 75 2.49 8.35 1.53
C VAL A 75 1.34 8.42 2.52
N ASN A 76 0.12 8.55 1.99
CA ASN A 76 -1.09 8.72 2.77
C ASN A 76 -1.83 7.38 2.95
N LEU A 77 -2.42 7.19 4.13
CA LEU A 77 -3.35 6.08 4.40
C LEU A 77 -4.66 6.29 3.64
N LEU A 78 -5.35 5.20 3.29
CA LEU A 78 -6.69 5.26 2.73
C LEU A 78 -7.75 5.30 3.84
N ASP A 79 -7.75 6.41 4.57
CA ASP A 79 -8.72 6.77 5.60
C ASP A 79 -9.08 8.26 5.49
N ALA A 80 -9.94 8.75 6.38
CA ALA A 80 -10.40 10.14 6.31
C ALA A 80 -9.25 11.17 6.45
N SER A 81 -8.25 10.90 7.28
CA SER A 81 -7.15 11.84 7.53
C SER A 81 -6.11 11.82 6.41
N GLY A 82 -5.77 10.63 5.89
CA GLY A 82 -4.86 10.48 4.76
C GLY A 82 -5.45 11.05 3.48
N VAL A 83 -6.75 10.80 3.21
CA VAL A 83 -7.44 11.37 2.05
C VAL A 83 -7.50 12.90 2.10
N ALA A 84 -7.62 13.50 3.28
CA ALA A 84 -7.59 14.97 3.40
C ALA A 84 -6.27 15.59 2.93
N ASN A 85 -5.17 14.83 2.96
CA ASN A 85 -3.85 15.24 2.48
C ASN A 85 -3.55 14.82 1.03
N ALA A 86 -4.48 14.10 0.38
CA ALA A 86 -4.32 13.65 -0.98
C ALA A 86 -4.70 14.74 -2.00
N LEU A 87 -4.27 14.60 -3.25
CA LEU A 87 -4.43 15.61 -4.30
C LEU A 87 -5.92 15.97 -4.53
N TYR A 88 -6.79 14.96 -4.51
CA TYR A 88 -8.24 15.12 -4.65
C TYR A 88 -9.00 15.18 -3.31
N GLY A 89 -8.31 15.37 -2.19
CA GLY A 89 -8.89 15.36 -0.84
C GLY A 89 -9.96 16.42 -0.61
N GLY A 90 -9.89 17.55 -1.31
CA GLY A 90 -10.86 18.64 -1.22
C GLY A 90 -12.14 18.44 -2.05
N GLN A 91 -12.27 17.33 -2.80
CA GLN A 91 -13.47 17.07 -3.59
C GLN A 91 -14.62 16.52 -2.71
N ALA A 92 -15.86 16.75 -3.15
CA ALA A 92 -17.01 16.07 -2.57
C ALA A 92 -16.81 14.54 -2.64
N ASP A 93 -17.16 13.88 -1.53
CA ASP A 93 -17.05 12.43 -1.32
C ASP A 93 -15.64 11.86 -1.61
N ALA A 94 -14.58 12.65 -1.37
CA ALA A 94 -13.20 12.25 -1.66
C ALA A 94 -12.87 10.86 -1.09
N LEU A 95 -13.20 10.58 0.18
CA LEU A 95 -12.93 9.28 0.79
C LEU A 95 -13.58 8.14 0.00
N LEU A 96 -14.87 8.28 -0.33
CA LEU A 96 -15.59 7.28 -1.10
C LEU A 96 -15.01 7.11 -2.52
N LYS A 97 -14.54 8.19 -3.15
CA LYS A 97 -13.84 8.14 -4.44
C LYS A 97 -12.55 7.32 -4.38
N TYR A 98 -11.69 7.56 -3.38
CA TYR A 98 -10.48 6.77 -3.19
C TYR A 98 -10.80 5.31 -2.85
N GLN A 99 -11.81 5.04 -2.03
CA GLN A 99 -12.25 3.69 -1.71
C GLN A 99 -12.73 2.93 -2.97
N ARG A 100 -13.49 3.59 -3.84
CA ARG A 100 -13.91 3.01 -5.13
C ARG A 100 -12.72 2.78 -6.08
N ALA A 101 -11.74 3.67 -6.08
CA ALA A 101 -10.51 3.48 -6.85
C ALA A 101 -9.68 2.29 -6.31
N ALA A 102 -9.61 2.11 -4.99
CA ALA A 102 -8.98 0.95 -4.36
C ALA A 102 -9.71 -0.35 -4.69
N TRP A 103 -11.04 -0.34 -4.71
CA TRP A 103 -11.81 -1.49 -5.17
C TRP A 103 -11.52 -1.84 -6.64
N LEU A 104 -11.43 -0.81 -7.52
CA LEU A 104 -11.04 -0.99 -8.92
C LEU A 104 -9.59 -1.45 -9.10
N TYR A 105 -8.66 -1.07 -8.22
CA TYR A 105 -7.30 -1.63 -8.20
C TYR A 105 -7.33 -3.16 -8.11
N ASP A 106 -8.19 -3.71 -7.25
CA ASP A 106 -8.34 -5.15 -7.13
C ASP A 106 -8.99 -5.78 -8.34
N GLN A 107 -9.98 -5.12 -8.92
CA GLN A 107 -10.59 -5.60 -10.17
C GLN A 107 -9.56 -5.64 -11.30
N LEU A 108 -8.61 -4.71 -11.33
CA LEU A 108 -7.54 -4.71 -12.32
C LEU A 108 -6.61 -5.92 -12.16
N THR A 109 -6.36 -6.35 -10.93
CA THR A 109 -5.61 -7.60 -10.66
C THR A 109 -6.42 -8.84 -11.00
N ALA A 110 -7.73 -8.83 -10.69
CA ALA A 110 -8.63 -9.97 -10.94
C ALA A 110 -9.01 -10.15 -12.42
N ALA A 111 -9.06 -9.06 -13.19
CA ALA A 111 -9.44 -9.03 -14.59
C ALA A 111 -8.37 -8.28 -15.43
N PRO A 112 -7.16 -8.83 -15.59
CA PRO A 112 -6.06 -8.14 -16.27
C PRO A 112 -6.35 -7.84 -17.75
N ASN A 113 -7.22 -8.62 -18.40
CA ASN A 113 -7.69 -8.36 -19.77
C ASN A 113 -8.62 -7.13 -19.87
N GLN A 114 -9.08 -6.60 -18.73
CA GLN A 114 -9.91 -5.40 -18.62
C GLN A 114 -9.14 -4.20 -18.05
N ALA A 115 -7.82 -4.32 -17.83
CA ALA A 115 -7.01 -3.33 -17.14
C ALA A 115 -7.12 -1.92 -17.75
N SER A 116 -7.11 -1.78 -19.09
CA SER A 116 -7.30 -0.48 -19.74
C SER A 116 -8.66 0.15 -19.42
N ALA A 117 -9.74 -0.63 -19.46
CA ALA A 117 -11.09 -0.14 -19.18
C ALA A 117 -11.27 0.23 -17.70
N ILE A 118 -10.69 -0.57 -16.80
CA ILE A 118 -10.69 -0.32 -15.36
C ILE A 118 -9.88 0.95 -15.03
N GLN A 119 -8.71 1.13 -15.65
CA GLN A 119 -7.93 2.36 -15.50
C GLN A 119 -8.71 3.60 -15.99
N GLY A 120 -9.43 3.49 -17.11
CA GLY A 120 -10.34 4.53 -17.57
C GLY A 120 -11.44 4.84 -16.54
N ALA A 121 -12.03 3.82 -15.93
CA ALA A 121 -13.01 3.99 -14.86
C ALA A 121 -12.43 4.68 -13.61
N ILE A 122 -11.20 4.34 -13.21
CA ILE A 122 -10.48 5.01 -12.11
C ILE A 122 -10.32 6.50 -12.43
N TRP A 123 -9.89 6.85 -13.64
CA TRP A 123 -9.74 8.24 -14.06
C TRP A 123 -11.08 9.01 -14.09
N ASN A 124 -12.17 8.36 -14.51
CA ASN A 124 -13.52 8.95 -14.45
C ASN A 124 -13.98 9.31 -13.04
N ILE A 125 -13.49 8.63 -11.99
CA ILE A 125 -13.82 8.96 -10.60
C ILE A 125 -13.29 10.35 -10.23
N PHE A 126 -12.10 10.72 -10.70
CA PHE A 126 -11.40 11.94 -10.29
C PHE A 126 -11.45 13.06 -11.31
N HIS A 127 -11.70 12.75 -12.59
CA HIS A 127 -11.63 13.72 -13.67
C HIS A 127 -12.71 13.47 -14.74
N SER A 128 -13.66 14.41 -14.83
CA SER A 128 -14.86 14.31 -15.69
C SER A 128 -14.60 14.42 -17.20
N ARG A 129 -13.41 14.82 -17.62
CA ARG A 129 -13.04 14.88 -19.06
C ARG A 129 -12.21 13.70 -19.52
N THR A 130 -12.13 12.64 -18.72
CA THR A 130 -11.50 11.39 -19.15
C THR A 130 -12.34 10.81 -20.28
N PRO A 131 -11.73 10.37 -21.40
CA PRO A 131 -12.47 9.73 -22.49
C PRO A 131 -13.23 8.48 -22.03
N ASP A 132 -14.39 8.23 -22.60
CA ASP A 132 -15.21 7.07 -22.27
C ASP A 132 -15.18 5.98 -23.33
N THR A 133 -15.36 4.75 -22.86
CA THR A 133 -15.66 3.55 -23.66
C THR A 133 -16.81 2.81 -22.99
N ALA A 134 -17.52 1.96 -23.73
CA ALA A 134 -18.58 1.15 -23.14
C ALA A 134 -18.08 0.32 -21.94
N ALA A 135 -16.87 -0.24 -22.04
CA ALA A 135 -16.27 -1.02 -20.97
C ALA A 135 -15.87 -0.16 -19.75
N SER A 136 -15.27 1.02 -19.94
CA SER A 136 -14.91 1.90 -18.81
C SER A 136 -16.15 2.44 -18.08
N ILE A 137 -17.24 2.72 -18.80
CA ILE A 137 -18.52 3.10 -18.21
C ILE A 137 -19.10 1.96 -17.36
N GLN A 138 -19.02 0.71 -17.83
CA GLN A 138 -19.46 -0.45 -17.07
C GLN A 138 -18.69 -0.61 -15.76
N TRP A 139 -17.36 -0.48 -15.80
CA TRP A 139 -16.53 -0.55 -14.59
C TRP A 139 -16.75 0.63 -13.64
N PHE A 140 -16.96 1.84 -14.18
CA PHE A 140 -17.32 3.01 -13.38
C PHE A 140 -18.66 2.78 -12.65
N SER A 141 -19.68 2.30 -13.36
CA SER A 141 -20.98 1.96 -12.76
C SER A 141 -20.85 0.85 -11.72
N ALA A 142 -20.04 -0.18 -11.98
CA ALA A 142 -19.76 -1.24 -11.01
C ALA A 142 -19.13 -0.67 -9.72
N ALA A 143 -18.17 0.25 -9.85
CA ALA A 143 -17.57 0.93 -8.70
C ALA A 143 -18.56 1.83 -7.94
N MET A 144 -19.48 2.50 -8.64
CA MET A 144 -20.51 3.32 -7.99
C MET A 144 -21.47 2.47 -7.13
N ASN A 145 -21.75 1.24 -7.57
CA ASN A 145 -22.68 0.31 -6.93
C ASN A 145 -21.99 -0.74 -6.04
N ALA A 146 -20.66 -0.70 -5.92
CA ALA A 146 -19.91 -1.68 -5.13
C ALA A 146 -20.30 -1.58 -3.65
N ASN A 147 -20.58 -2.73 -3.03
CA ASN A 147 -20.73 -2.81 -1.58
C ASN A 147 -19.33 -2.83 -0.94
N LEU A 148 -18.96 -1.72 -0.31
CA LEU A 148 -17.66 -1.54 0.33
C LEU A 148 -17.67 -1.90 1.82
N THR A 149 -18.80 -2.40 2.33
CA THR A 149 -18.92 -2.84 3.73
C THR A 149 -17.97 -4.00 4.01
N GLY A 150 -17.09 -3.84 4.99
CA GLY A 150 -16.12 -4.87 5.37
C GLY A 150 -14.92 -5.01 4.41
N TYR A 151 -14.80 -4.13 3.41
CA TYR A 151 -13.65 -4.12 2.52
C TYR A 151 -12.41 -3.57 3.23
N ASP A 152 -11.26 -4.25 3.13
CA ASP A 152 -10.04 -3.84 3.80
C ASP A 152 -9.28 -2.77 2.98
N PHE A 153 -9.46 -1.52 3.39
CA PHE A 153 -8.74 -0.38 2.82
C PHE A 153 -7.35 -0.16 3.43
N SER A 154 -7.02 -0.81 4.54
CA SER A 154 -5.81 -0.53 5.33
C SER A 154 -4.51 -0.89 4.61
N ARG A 155 -4.58 -1.77 3.59
CA ARG A 155 -3.44 -2.15 2.75
C ARG A 155 -3.13 -1.19 1.61
N PHE A 156 -4.01 -0.23 1.32
CA PHE A 156 -3.81 0.73 0.24
C PHE A 156 -3.05 1.96 0.74
N ARG A 157 -2.23 2.54 -0.14
CA ARG A 157 -1.56 3.82 0.06
C ARG A 157 -1.84 4.73 -1.12
N ILE A 158 -2.09 5.99 -0.81
CA ILE A 158 -2.20 7.07 -1.79
C ILE A 158 -0.83 7.75 -1.83
N LEU A 159 -0.19 7.74 -3.00
CA LEU A 159 1.13 8.32 -3.22
C LEU A 159 0.94 9.71 -3.82
N THR A 160 0.78 10.69 -2.93
CA THR A 160 0.46 12.06 -3.31
C THR A 160 1.75 12.83 -3.60
N PRO A 161 1.97 13.36 -4.81
CA PRO A 161 3.18 14.10 -5.13
C PRO A 161 3.27 15.38 -4.30
N THR A 162 4.48 15.71 -3.81
CA THR A 162 4.70 16.93 -3.03
C THR A 162 4.55 18.19 -3.87
N ASP A 163 4.85 18.11 -5.17
CA ASP A 163 4.47 19.14 -6.13
C ASP A 163 3.01 18.93 -6.54
N THR A 164 2.12 19.74 -5.97
CA THR A 164 0.67 19.74 -6.26
C THR A 164 0.28 20.75 -7.33
N SER A 165 1.25 21.40 -7.99
CA SER A 165 0.97 22.30 -9.10
C SER A 165 0.32 21.55 -10.26
N LYS A 166 -0.35 22.29 -11.16
CA LYS A 166 -1.01 21.72 -12.35
C LYS A 166 -0.07 20.87 -13.22
N HIS A 167 1.24 21.15 -13.18
CA HIS A 167 2.26 20.46 -13.98
C HIS A 167 3.06 19.41 -13.20
N GLY A 168 2.79 19.27 -11.90
CA GLY A 168 3.46 18.25 -11.10
C GLY A 168 3.06 16.81 -11.47
N PRO A 169 3.74 15.81 -10.88
CA PRO A 169 3.57 14.39 -11.22
C PRO A 169 2.15 13.84 -11.01
N GLN A 170 1.85 12.68 -11.57
CA GLN A 170 0.59 11.98 -11.30
C GLN A 170 0.48 11.53 -9.84
N GLU A 171 -0.72 11.62 -9.26
CA GLU A 171 -1.01 10.90 -8.02
C GLU A 171 -1.26 9.42 -8.33
N MET A 172 -0.66 8.55 -7.52
CA MET A 172 -0.73 7.11 -7.70
C MET A 172 -1.39 6.45 -6.50
N MET A 173 -1.88 5.23 -6.70
CA MET A 173 -2.29 4.33 -5.62
C MET A 173 -1.55 3.02 -5.74
N THR A 174 -1.12 2.47 -4.61
CA THR A 174 -0.50 1.14 -4.53
C THR A 174 -1.16 0.34 -3.41
N ALA A 175 -1.20 -0.98 -3.57
CA ALA A 175 -1.33 -1.88 -2.43
C ALA A 175 0.07 -2.15 -1.84
N VAL A 176 0.20 -2.07 -0.53
CA VAL A 176 1.41 -2.50 0.17
C VAL A 176 1.32 -4.01 0.33
N PRO A 177 2.31 -4.80 -0.14
CA PRO A 177 2.36 -6.22 0.14
C PRO A 177 2.30 -6.42 1.66
N GLU A 178 1.46 -7.34 2.12
CA GLU A 178 1.44 -7.66 3.55
C GLU A 178 2.87 -7.97 4.01
N PRO A 179 3.35 -7.34 5.09
CA PRO A 179 4.72 -7.53 5.53
C PRO A 179 5.02 -9.03 5.67
N MET A 180 6.13 -9.49 5.10
CA MET A 180 6.63 -10.87 5.29
C MET A 180 6.76 -11.24 6.77
N THR A 181 6.71 -10.27 7.68
CA THR A 181 6.64 -10.46 9.13
C THR A 181 5.40 -11.26 9.56
N MET A 182 4.26 -11.21 8.87
CA MET A 182 3.10 -12.05 9.20
C MET A 182 3.36 -13.53 8.84
N LEU A 183 3.99 -13.78 7.69
CA LEU A 183 4.44 -15.11 7.31
C LEU A 183 5.54 -15.62 8.27
N LEU A 184 6.47 -14.76 8.66
CA LEU A 184 7.53 -15.07 9.62
C LEU A 184 6.97 -15.32 11.02
N LEU A 185 5.99 -14.54 11.46
CA LEU A 185 5.30 -14.71 12.73
C LEU A 185 4.50 -16.01 12.74
N GLY A 186 3.74 -16.29 11.69
CA GLY A 186 2.99 -17.52 11.53
C GLY A 186 3.90 -18.76 11.51
N SER A 187 4.95 -18.74 10.70
CA SER A 187 5.94 -19.84 10.64
C SER A 187 6.74 -19.97 11.94
N GLY A 188 7.09 -18.87 12.59
CA GLY A 188 7.75 -18.85 13.90
C GLY A 188 6.89 -19.49 14.99
N LEU A 189 5.61 -19.12 15.08
CA LEU A 189 4.66 -19.71 16.04
C LEU A 189 4.43 -21.20 15.79
N LEU A 190 4.29 -21.61 14.52
CA LEU A 190 4.19 -23.02 14.14
C LEU A 190 5.46 -23.81 14.53
N GLY A 191 6.64 -23.23 14.33
CA GLY A 191 7.92 -23.82 14.73
C GLY A 191 8.02 -24.03 16.25
N VAL A 192 7.61 -23.05 17.05
CA VAL A 192 7.58 -23.15 18.51
C VAL A 192 6.56 -24.21 18.97
N ALA A 193 5.35 -24.20 18.40
CA ALA A 193 4.32 -25.18 18.73
C ALA A 193 4.77 -26.63 18.43
N ALA A 194 5.44 -26.85 17.30
CA ALA A 194 6.01 -28.14 16.94
C ALA A 194 7.09 -28.59 17.94
N LYS A 195 7.98 -27.69 18.36
CA LYS A 195 9.03 -27.98 19.36
C LYS A 195 8.44 -28.31 20.74
N VAL A 196 7.46 -27.55 21.21
CA VAL A 196 6.77 -27.79 22.49
C VAL A 196 6.02 -29.12 22.46
N ARG A 197 5.32 -29.44 21.36
CA ARG A 197 4.60 -30.70 21.20
C ARG A 197 5.57 -31.90 21.19
N LYS A 198 6.74 -31.77 20.53
CA LYS A 198 7.81 -32.78 20.57
C LYS A 198 8.38 -32.97 21.98
N HIS A 199 8.59 -31.89 22.73
CA HIS A 199 9.10 -31.95 24.10
C HIS A 199 8.12 -32.66 25.05
N ARG A 200 6.83 -32.32 24.98
CA ARG A 200 5.79 -32.98 25.80
C ARG A 200 5.66 -34.48 25.53
N ARG A 201 5.76 -34.90 24.26
CA ARG A 201 5.73 -36.33 23.91
C ARG A 201 6.92 -37.11 24.47
N ARG A 202 8.12 -36.51 24.49
CA ARG A 202 9.33 -37.15 25.06
C ARG A 202 9.23 -37.29 26.58
N ASN A 203 8.64 -36.31 27.26
CA ASN A 203 8.47 -36.36 28.72
C ASN A 203 7.39 -37.36 29.16
N ASN A 204 6.32 -37.53 28.37
CA ASN A 204 5.26 -38.48 28.68
C ASN A 204 5.59 -39.94 28.30
N ALA A 205 6.60 -40.16 27.46
CA ALA A 205 7.08 -41.51 27.12
C ALA A 205 7.97 -42.15 28.21
N GLY A 206 8.16 -41.45 29.34
CA GLY A 206 8.94 -41.92 30.49
C GLY A 206 8.12 -42.41 31.69
N VAL A 207 6.78 -42.53 31.56
CA VAL A 207 5.93 -43.08 32.63
C VAL A 207 5.68 -44.57 32.33
N PRO A 208 6.35 -45.52 33.01
CA PRO A 208 6.05 -46.93 32.87
C PRO A 208 4.64 -47.25 33.38
N GLU A 209 3.97 -48.15 32.67
CA GLU A 209 2.65 -48.69 32.99
C GLU A 209 2.63 -49.30 34.41
N PRO A 210 1.61 -49.02 35.25
CA PRO A 210 1.51 -49.64 36.55
C PRO A 210 1.14 -51.12 36.36
N THR A 211 2.06 -52.00 36.72
CA THR A 211 1.81 -53.44 36.80
C THR A 211 0.76 -53.71 37.87
N GLU A 212 -0.41 -54.23 37.47
CA GLU A 212 -1.45 -54.75 38.35
C GLU A 212 -0.90 -55.90 39.22
N VAL A 213 -1.23 -55.88 40.51
CA VAL A 213 -1.07 -56.98 41.47
C VAL A 213 -2.41 -57.21 42.15
#